data_AF-A0A7Y7NVC5-F1
#
_entry.id   AF-A0A7Y7NVC5-F1
#
_cell.length_a   1.000
_cell.length_b   1.000
_cell.length_c   1.000
_cell.angle_alpha   90.00
_cell.angle_beta   90.00
_cell.angle_gamma   90.00
#
_symmetry.space_group_name_H-M   'P 1'
#
loop_
_entity.id
_entity.type
_entity.pdbx_description
1 polymer ?
#
loop_
_entity_poly.entity_id
_entity_poly.type
_entity_poly.pdbx_seq_one_letter_code
_entity_poly.pdbx_strand_id
1 'polypeptide(L)'
;MNQRLIIQAFLFLLSITFVKAQIKPIELVETTFTVRNSSSETYYFGLAEGDKITFTAGVTGGSSIKEIEFLEYPNSALFGQNNVTLIENKTIEITHSGIYYFKFRQSGFLAGRRSCQLKASRLPANETTVDFNSVVYWESKTDSVFYYEDEKYLKRCDTIVTDVINQPITLKRKGKTDKVAIMFSLPENTQAWSYWIGSGKEANTSFNNGEKQMATNFPFVKKYGLMTGIALNFPVAFVSPMNCIPVSYTFFSGQEEQQSFMNGVINPSMIKKSSCFNFESRADTLKGVQYIGIFNESKKKLDVTIRITAVNINQIWATRSVRKFKLETTSIPYLKAK
;
A
#
# COMPACT_ATOMS: atom_id res chain seq x y z
N MET A 1 11.11 -101.05 -3.60
CA MET A 1 10.36 -99.77 -3.61
C MET A 1 10.26 -99.30 -5.06
N ASN A 2 9.06 -99.13 -5.61
CA ASN A 2 8.85 -98.93 -7.04
C ASN A 2 9.45 -97.59 -7.49
N GLN A 3 10.51 -97.62 -8.28
CA GLN A 3 11.21 -96.43 -8.77
C GLN A 3 10.29 -95.47 -9.54
N ARG A 4 9.25 -96.04 -10.20
CA ARG A 4 8.17 -95.27 -10.86
C ARG A 4 7.30 -94.46 -9.88
N LEU A 5 7.06 -94.96 -8.66
CA LEU A 5 6.27 -94.25 -7.65
C LEU A 5 7.03 -93.03 -7.10
N ILE A 6 8.35 -93.15 -6.95
CA ILE A 6 9.21 -92.05 -6.47
C ILE A 6 9.29 -90.93 -7.52
N ILE A 7 9.44 -91.30 -8.80
CA ILE A 7 9.47 -90.33 -9.90
C ILE A 7 8.12 -89.61 -10.05
N GLN A 8 7.00 -90.32 -9.90
CA GLN A 8 5.67 -89.71 -9.93
C GLN A 8 5.42 -88.79 -8.72
N ALA A 9 5.85 -89.17 -7.52
CA ALA A 9 5.77 -88.31 -6.34
C ALA A 9 6.64 -87.04 -6.47
N PHE A 10 7.84 -87.17 -7.06
CA PHE A 10 8.75 -86.04 -7.29
C PHE A 10 8.23 -85.07 -8.36
N LEU A 11 7.63 -85.58 -9.45
CA LEU A 11 6.94 -84.76 -10.46
C LEU A 11 5.72 -84.04 -9.90
N PHE A 12 4.98 -84.67 -8.98
CA PHE A 12 3.84 -84.02 -8.32
C PHE A 12 4.29 -82.92 -7.34
N LEU A 13 5.37 -83.13 -6.57
CA LEU A 13 5.95 -82.08 -5.72
C LEU A 13 6.52 -80.89 -6.51
N LEU A 14 7.10 -81.12 -7.69
CA LEU A 14 7.56 -80.04 -8.58
C LEU A 14 6.42 -79.22 -9.18
N SER A 15 5.22 -79.80 -9.36
CA SER A 15 4.04 -79.05 -9.82
C SER A 15 3.42 -78.15 -8.73
N ILE A 16 3.65 -78.44 -7.44
CA ILE A 16 3.10 -77.62 -6.35
C ILE A 16 3.91 -76.32 -6.15
N THR A 17 5.18 -76.28 -6.58
CA THR A 17 6.03 -75.08 -6.46
C THR A 17 5.84 -74.01 -7.54
N PHE A 18 5.01 -74.26 -8.56
CA PHE A 18 4.74 -73.30 -9.64
C PHE A 18 3.40 -72.57 -9.55
N VAL A 19 2.59 -72.84 -8.51
CA VAL A 19 1.45 -71.97 -8.18
C VAL A 19 1.94 -70.79 -7.35
N LYS A 20 2.88 -70.01 -7.88
CA LYS A 20 2.98 -68.62 -7.44
C LYS A 20 1.72 -67.96 -7.96
N ALA A 21 0.81 -67.61 -7.05
CA ALA A 21 -0.37 -66.82 -7.34
C ALA A 21 0.05 -65.67 -8.26
N GLN A 22 -0.52 -65.63 -9.47
CA GLN A 22 -0.27 -64.54 -10.39
C GLN A 22 -0.85 -63.28 -9.75
N ILE A 23 0.02 -62.44 -9.20
CA ILE A 23 -0.37 -61.12 -8.69
C ILE A 23 -1.00 -60.38 -9.86
N LYS A 24 -2.28 -60.01 -9.71
CA LYS A 24 -3.04 -59.33 -10.76
C LYS A 24 -2.69 -57.85 -10.78
N PRO A 25 -2.62 -57.21 -11.97
CA PRO A 25 -2.55 -55.76 -12.05
C PRO A 25 -3.76 -55.10 -11.38
N ILE A 26 -3.51 -54.00 -10.67
CA ILE A 26 -4.51 -53.17 -10.02
C ILE A 26 -4.66 -51.89 -10.85
N GLU A 27 -5.87 -51.64 -11.37
CA GLU A 27 -6.17 -50.43 -12.13
C GLU A 27 -6.14 -49.20 -11.21
N LEU A 28 -5.42 -48.16 -11.62
CA LEU A 28 -5.34 -46.89 -10.90
C LEU A 28 -6.28 -45.86 -11.50
N VAL A 29 -6.32 -45.79 -12.84
CA VAL A 29 -7.17 -44.87 -13.58
C VAL A 29 -7.37 -45.35 -15.01
N GLU A 30 -8.57 -45.12 -15.53
CA GLU A 30 -8.88 -45.13 -16.96
C GLU A 30 -9.76 -43.92 -17.25
N THR A 31 -9.22 -42.93 -17.96
CA THR A 31 -9.91 -41.65 -18.13
C THR A 31 -9.55 -40.96 -19.45
N THR A 32 -10.46 -40.10 -19.90
CA THR A 32 -10.26 -39.17 -21.02
C THR A 32 -10.50 -37.75 -20.52
N PHE A 33 -9.69 -36.81 -21.00
CA PHE A 33 -9.71 -35.42 -20.53
C PHE A 33 -9.20 -34.46 -21.60
N THR A 34 -9.44 -33.15 -21.42
CA THR A 34 -8.99 -32.14 -22.38
C THR A 34 -7.92 -31.24 -21.75
N VAL A 35 -6.73 -31.22 -22.34
CA VAL A 35 -5.67 -30.25 -21.99
C VAL A 35 -5.91 -28.98 -22.80
N ARG A 36 -6.06 -27.85 -22.11
CA ARG A 36 -6.25 -26.53 -22.76
C ARG A 36 -4.93 -26.02 -23.32
N ASN A 37 -5.03 -24.96 -24.11
CA ASN A 37 -3.87 -24.29 -24.66
C ASN A 37 -3.04 -23.67 -23.54
N SER A 38 -1.72 -23.87 -23.59
CA SER A 38 -0.75 -23.30 -22.64
C SER A 38 -1.07 -23.66 -21.18
N SER A 39 -1.60 -24.86 -20.97
CA SER A 39 -1.94 -25.41 -19.65
C SER A 39 -1.37 -26.82 -19.49
N SER A 40 -1.53 -27.37 -18.29
CA SER A 40 -1.21 -28.75 -17.98
C SER A 40 -2.31 -29.40 -17.17
N GLU A 41 -2.46 -30.71 -17.33
CA GLU A 41 -3.30 -31.55 -16.47
C GLU A 41 -2.41 -32.54 -15.73
N THR A 42 -2.78 -32.89 -14.49
CA THR A 42 -1.94 -33.73 -13.62
C THR A 42 -2.76 -34.75 -12.85
N TYR A 43 -2.27 -36.00 -12.80
CA TYR A 43 -2.90 -37.11 -12.11
C TYR A 43 -1.92 -37.74 -11.12
N TYR A 44 -2.26 -37.73 -9.82
CA TYR A 44 -1.38 -38.18 -8.73
C TYR A 44 -1.78 -39.56 -8.21
N PHE A 45 -0.79 -40.37 -7.87
CA PHE A 45 -0.95 -41.72 -7.36
C PHE A 45 0.11 -42.02 -6.28
N GLY A 46 -0.29 -42.73 -5.22
CA GLY A 46 0.66 -43.37 -4.32
C GLY A 46 1.13 -44.71 -4.91
N LEU A 47 2.43 -44.94 -4.94
CA LEU A 47 3.02 -46.21 -5.39
C LEU A 47 4.02 -46.73 -4.34
N ALA A 48 4.07 -48.06 -4.18
CA ALA A 48 5.00 -48.73 -3.29
C ALA A 48 6.33 -49.04 -4.01
N GLU A 49 7.41 -49.08 -3.25
CA GLU A 49 8.71 -49.56 -3.72
C GLU A 49 8.62 -50.99 -4.28
N GLY A 50 9.26 -51.19 -5.43
CA GLY A 50 9.27 -52.46 -6.18
C GLY A 50 8.04 -52.68 -7.07
N ASP A 51 6.97 -51.89 -6.91
CA ASP A 51 5.81 -52.00 -7.82
C ASP A 51 6.24 -51.62 -9.24
N LYS A 52 5.48 -52.11 -10.23
CA LYS A 52 5.64 -51.70 -11.63
C LYS A 52 4.40 -50.96 -12.09
N ILE A 53 4.56 -49.71 -12.52
CA ILE A 53 3.48 -48.95 -13.16
C ILE A 53 3.49 -49.27 -14.66
N THR A 54 2.34 -49.65 -15.21
CA THR A 54 2.15 -49.84 -16.65
C THR A 54 1.07 -48.88 -17.13
N PHE A 55 1.37 -48.10 -18.16
CA PHE A 55 0.44 -47.10 -18.65
C PHE A 55 0.40 -46.98 -20.17
N THR A 56 -0.76 -46.54 -20.66
CA THR A 56 -1.01 -46.10 -22.02
C THR A 56 -1.53 -44.67 -21.94
N ALA A 57 -0.87 -43.75 -22.63
CA ALA A 57 -1.16 -42.33 -22.57
C ALA A 57 -0.97 -41.66 -23.93
N GLY A 58 -1.87 -40.77 -24.31
CA GLY A 58 -1.81 -40.14 -25.63
C GLY A 58 -3.02 -39.29 -25.95
N VAL A 59 -3.16 -38.91 -27.21
CA VAL A 59 -4.27 -38.12 -27.74
C VAL A 59 -5.33 -39.07 -28.30
N THR A 60 -6.62 -38.82 -28.03
CA THR A 60 -7.75 -39.65 -28.52
C THR A 60 -8.20 -39.31 -29.94
N GLY A 61 -7.56 -38.34 -30.59
CA GLY A 61 -7.79 -37.92 -31.97
C GLY A 61 -7.10 -36.58 -32.30
N GLY A 62 -6.42 -36.50 -33.44
CA GLY A 62 -5.76 -35.29 -33.92
C GLY A 62 -4.24 -35.25 -33.71
N SER A 63 -3.66 -34.04 -33.72
CA SER A 63 -2.21 -33.80 -33.61
C SER A 63 -1.67 -34.11 -32.22
N SER A 64 -0.36 -34.37 -32.13
CA SER A 64 0.34 -34.68 -30.88
C SER A 64 0.12 -33.64 -29.76
N ILE A 65 0.19 -34.11 -28.51
CA ILE A 65 0.38 -33.23 -27.34
C ILE A 65 1.87 -32.90 -27.19
N LYS A 66 2.18 -31.72 -26.67
CA LYS A 66 3.57 -31.26 -26.58
C LYS A 66 4.44 -32.18 -25.72
N GLU A 67 3.97 -32.58 -24.55
CA GLU A 67 4.79 -33.30 -23.58
C GLU A 67 3.92 -34.14 -22.64
N ILE A 68 4.37 -35.37 -22.38
CA ILE A 68 3.84 -36.25 -21.33
C ILE A 68 5.02 -36.68 -20.47
N GLU A 69 4.91 -36.46 -19.17
CA GLU A 69 5.91 -36.84 -18.18
C GLU A 69 5.29 -37.73 -17.10
N PHE A 70 6.09 -38.63 -16.55
CA PHE A 70 5.82 -39.36 -15.31
C PHE A 70 6.93 -39.02 -14.30
N LEU A 71 6.54 -38.44 -13.18
CA LEU A 71 7.46 -37.89 -12.19
C LEU A 71 7.17 -38.43 -10.79
N GLU A 72 8.21 -38.48 -9.96
CA GLU A 72 8.14 -38.61 -8.52
C GLU A 72 8.07 -37.21 -7.87
N TYR A 73 7.13 -37.01 -6.96
CA TYR A 73 6.97 -35.76 -6.22
C TYR A 73 8.17 -35.55 -5.26
N PRO A 74 8.77 -34.34 -5.20
CA PRO A 74 8.25 -33.12 -5.77
C PRO A 74 8.57 -32.88 -7.26
N ASN A 75 9.69 -33.33 -7.85
CA ASN A 75 10.04 -32.98 -9.24
C ASN A 75 11.07 -33.93 -9.91
N SER A 76 11.17 -35.21 -9.50
CA SER A 76 12.13 -36.14 -10.11
C SER A 76 11.48 -36.84 -11.32
N ALA A 77 11.89 -36.47 -12.54
CA ALA A 77 11.33 -37.05 -13.76
C ALA A 77 11.86 -38.49 -13.97
N LEU A 78 10.96 -39.46 -14.02
CA LEU A 78 11.28 -40.87 -14.32
C LEU A 78 11.12 -41.20 -15.80
N PHE A 79 10.21 -40.49 -16.47
CA PHE A 79 9.97 -40.62 -17.90
C PHE A 79 9.43 -39.29 -18.44
N GLY A 80 9.84 -38.95 -19.66
CA GLY A 80 9.33 -37.81 -20.39
C GLY A 80 9.43 -38.04 -21.89
N GLN A 81 8.40 -37.66 -22.62
CA GLN A 81 8.40 -37.71 -24.08
C GLN A 81 7.74 -36.47 -24.66
N ASN A 82 8.34 -35.95 -25.73
CA ASN A 82 7.86 -34.77 -26.46
C ASN A 82 7.09 -35.17 -27.72
N ASN A 83 6.18 -34.29 -28.14
CA ASN A 83 5.34 -34.42 -29.33
C ASN A 83 4.65 -35.80 -29.40
N VAL A 84 3.95 -36.17 -28.33
CA VAL A 84 3.36 -37.51 -28.16
C VAL A 84 2.01 -37.62 -28.87
N THR A 85 1.86 -38.63 -29.73
CA THR A 85 0.55 -39.07 -30.22
C THR A 85 -0.01 -40.18 -29.34
N LEU A 86 0.81 -41.21 -29.06
CA LEU A 86 0.46 -42.34 -28.22
C LEU A 86 1.72 -42.98 -27.62
N ILE A 87 1.63 -43.37 -26.36
CA ILE A 87 2.54 -44.25 -25.63
C ILE A 87 1.72 -45.48 -25.26
N GLU A 88 2.14 -46.66 -25.69
CA GLU A 88 1.43 -47.92 -25.42
C GLU A 88 2.19 -48.78 -24.41
N ASN A 89 1.50 -49.22 -23.35
CA ASN A 89 1.96 -50.22 -22.39
C ASN A 89 3.38 -50.00 -21.86
N LYS A 90 3.74 -48.74 -21.61
CA LYS A 90 5.04 -48.40 -21.02
C LYS A 90 5.06 -48.85 -19.58
N THR A 91 6.05 -49.67 -19.22
CA THR A 91 6.27 -50.12 -17.84
C THR A 91 7.48 -49.42 -17.24
N ILE A 92 7.33 -48.95 -15.99
CA ILE A 92 8.40 -48.34 -15.18
C ILE A 92 8.38 -49.01 -13.79
N GLU A 93 9.56 -49.31 -13.27
CA GLU A 93 9.73 -49.85 -11.92
C GLU A 93 9.85 -48.71 -10.90
N ILE A 94 9.18 -48.87 -9.76
CA ILE A 94 9.12 -47.87 -8.71
C ILE A 94 10.25 -48.11 -7.71
N THR A 95 11.19 -47.18 -7.62
CA THR A 95 12.40 -47.33 -6.79
C THR A 95 12.18 -46.97 -5.33
N HIS A 96 11.20 -46.11 -5.03
CA HIS A 96 10.87 -45.71 -3.66
C HIS A 96 9.36 -45.60 -3.44
N SER A 97 8.90 -45.93 -2.24
CA SER A 97 7.50 -45.70 -1.88
C SER A 97 7.23 -44.19 -1.81
N GLY A 98 6.26 -43.69 -2.56
CA GLY A 98 6.07 -42.24 -2.69
C GLY A 98 4.87 -41.83 -3.53
N ILE A 99 4.77 -40.53 -3.78
CA ILE A 99 3.74 -39.93 -4.63
C ILE A 99 4.33 -39.72 -6.00
N TYR A 100 3.66 -40.25 -7.01
CA TYR A 100 4.02 -40.14 -8.40
C TYR A 100 2.88 -39.48 -9.17
N TYR A 101 3.19 -38.85 -10.29
CA TYR A 101 2.16 -38.21 -11.10
C TYR A 101 2.49 -38.18 -12.58
N PHE A 102 1.43 -38.26 -13.38
CA PHE A 102 1.50 -37.97 -14.80
C PHE A 102 1.22 -36.50 -15.02
N LYS A 103 2.06 -35.83 -15.83
CA LYS A 103 1.86 -34.45 -16.24
C LYS A 103 1.72 -34.39 -17.75
N PHE A 104 0.58 -33.90 -18.21
CA PHE A 104 0.28 -33.69 -19.61
C PHE A 104 0.36 -32.20 -19.88
N ARG A 105 1.31 -31.75 -20.69
CA ARG A 105 1.53 -30.33 -20.96
C ARG A 105 1.25 -30.01 -22.42
N GLN A 106 0.52 -28.93 -22.62
CA GLN A 106 0.39 -28.29 -23.91
C GLN A 106 0.97 -26.88 -23.85
N SER A 107 1.77 -26.50 -24.84
CA SER A 107 2.39 -25.18 -24.91
C SER A 107 2.22 -24.55 -26.29
N GLY A 108 1.98 -23.24 -26.32
CA GLY A 108 2.00 -22.44 -27.55
C GLY A 108 0.63 -21.92 -27.94
N PHE A 109 0.52 -20.59 -28.10
CA PHE A 109 -0.75 -19.88 -28.28
C PHE A 109 -1.62 -20.36 -29.46
N LEU A 110 -1.04 -20.95 -30.51
CA LEU A 110 -1.78 -21.46 -31.67
C LEU A 110 -2.02 -22.99 -31.63
N ALA A 111 -1.58 -23.68 -30.58
CA ALA A 111 -1.55 -25.14 -30.56
C ALA A 111 -2.93 -25.79 -30.36
N GLY A 112 -3.96 -25.02 -29.96
CA GLY A 112 -5.31 -25.53 -29.72
C GLY A 112 -5.42 -26.49 -28.52
N ARG A 113 -6.64 -26.95 -28.24
CA ARG A 113 -6.93 -27.93 -27.17
C ARG A 113 -6.59 -29.35 -27.64
N ARG A 114 -6.31 -30.26 -26.69
CA ARG A 114 -6.03 -31.68 -26.98
C ARG A 114 -6.90 -32.59 -26.11
N SER A 115 -7.65 -33.48 -26.75
CA SER A 115 -8.35 -34.56 -26.05
C SER A 115 -7.38 -35.71 -25.83
N CYS A 116 -7.11 -36.03 -24.57
CA CYS A 116 -6.11 -37.00 -24.15
C CYS A 116 -6.77 -38.17 -23.41
N GLN A 117 -6.04 -39.28 -23.33
CA GLN A 117 -6.39 -40.44 -22.52
C GLN A 117 -5.22 -40.81 -21.61
N LEU A 118 -5.56 -41.34 -20.44
CA LEU A 118 -4.64 -41.99 -19.53
C LEU A 118 -5.29 -43.28 -19.02
N LYS A 119 -4.62 -44.40 -19.27
CA LYS A 119 -4.90 -45.68 -18.64
C LYS A 119 -3.65 -46.13 -17.90
N ALA A 120 -3.74 -46.32 -16.59
CA ALA A 120 -2.60 -46.73 -15.77
C ALA A 120 -3.01 -47.82 -14.78
N SER A 121 -2.16 -48.83 -14.62
CA SER A 121 -2.30 -49.90 -13.64
C SER A 121 -0.96 -50.19 -12.97
N ARG A 122 -0.99 -50.54 -11.69
CA ARG A 122 0.20 -51.01 -10.98
C ARG A 122 0.19 -52.53 -10.86
N LEU A 123 1.36 -53.13 -11.01
CA LEU A 123 1.61 -54.54 -10.69
C LEU A 123 2.40 -54.58 -9.37
N PRO A 124 1.79 -55.07 -8.27
CA PRO A 124 2.46 -55.16 -6.98
C PRO A 124 3.74 -56.01 -7.05
N ALA A 125 4.77 -55.59 -6.32
CA ALA A 125 6.03 -56.33 -6.23
C ALA A 125 5.88 -57.69 -5.55
N ASN A 126 4.99 -57.76 -4.54
CA ASN A 126 4.78 -58.90 -3.66
C ASN A 126 3.41 -58.79 -2.96
N GLU A 127 3.04 -59.80 -2.16
CA GLU A 127 1.74 -59.83 -1.47
C GLU A 127 1.55 -58.67 -0.48
N THR A 128 2.62 -58.13 0.11
CA THR A 128 2.54 -57.05 1.11
C THR A 128 2.14 -55.70 0.50
N THR A 129 2.36 -55.53 -0.80
CA THR A 129 2.08 -54.29 -1.55
C THR A 129 0.75 -54.35 -2.31
N VAL A 130 0.05 -55.49 -2.32
CA VAL A 130 -1.27 -55.64 -2.95
C VAL A 130 -2.26 -54.63 -2.39
N ASP A 131 -2.33 -54.50 -1.06
CA ASP A 131 -3.25 -53.58 -0.38
C ASP A 131 -2.64 -52.18 -0.14
N PHE A 132 -1.66 -51.77 -0.94
CA PHE A 132 -1.12 -50.40 -0.85
C PHE A 132 -2.20 -49.38 -1.25
N ASN A 133 -2.40 -48.36 -0.42
CA ASN A 133 -3.36 -47.30 -0.68
C ASN A 133 -2.76 -46.29 -1.68
N SER A 134 -3.20 -46.37 -2.94
CA SER A 134 -2.74 -45.48 -4.01
C SER A 134 -3.43 -44.10 -4.02
N VAL A 135 -4.34 -43.81 -3.09
CA VAL A 135 -5.03 -42.53 -3.00
C VAL A 135 -4.10 -41.46 -2.42
N VAL A 136 -3.97 -40.35 -3.15
CA VAL A 136 -3.24 -39.15 -2.70
C VAL A 136 -4.20 -38.19 -2.03
N TYR A 137 -3.86 -37.78 -0.82
CA TYR A 137 -4.60 -36.79 -0.05
C TYR A 137 -3.90 -35.43 -0.13
N TRP A 138 -4.63 -34.37 0.19
CA TRP A 138 -4.11 -33.00 0.13
C TRP A 138 -4.29 -32.34 1.49
N GLU A 139 -3.25 -31.66 1.94
CA GLU A 139 -3.30 -30.80 3.12
C GLU A 139 -2.94 -29.35 2.75
N SER A 140 -3.63 -28.40 3.35
CA SER A 140 -3.30 -26.98 3.20
C SER A 140 -2.28 -26.59 4.25
N LYS A 141 -1.09 -26.20 3.81
CA LYS A 141 -0.04 -25.66 4.68
C LYS A 141 0.06 -24.16 4.49
N THR A 142 -0.14 -23.42 5.57
CA THR A 142 -0.05 -21.95 5.58
C THR A 142 1.28 -21.54 6.18
N ASP A 143 2.03 -20.70 5.47
CA ASP A 143 3.30 -20.13 5.91
C ASP A 143 3.29 -18.61 5.77
N SER A 144 4.09 -17.93 6.58
CA SER A 144 4.28 -16.49 6.51
C SER A 144 5.46 -16.16 5.60
N VAL A 145 5.18 -15.45 4.51
CA VAL A 145 6.23 -14.92 3.63
C VAL A 145 6.34 -13.42 3.83
N PHE A 146 7.57 -12.89 3.75
CA PHE A 146 7.77 -11.46 3.79
C PHE A 146 7.86 -10.88 2.38
N TYR A 147 7.41 -9.64 2.24
CA TYR A 147 7.61 -8.84 1.04
C TYR A 147 7.95 -7.41 1.43
N TYR A 148 8.56 -6.67 0.50
CA TYR A 148 8.89 -5.28 0.69
C TYR A 148 7.84 -4.40 0.00
N GLU A 149 7.44 -3.33 0.69
CA GLU A 149 6.52 -2.33 0.16
C GLU A 149 7.07 -0.95 0.49
N ASP A 150 7.08 -0.04 -0.48
CA ASP A 150 7.49 1.33 -0.25
C ASP A 150 6.30 2.13 0.31
N GLU A 151 6.43 2.59 1.55
CA GLU A 151 5.43 3.44 2.19
C GLU A 151 5.92 4.89 2.30
N LYS A 152 4.98 5.82 2.14
CA LYS A 152 5.21 7.24 2.44
C LYS A 152 5.05 7.49 3.93
N TYR A 153 5.99 8.22 4.52
CA TYR A 153 5.92 8.65 5.91
C TYR A 153 6.32 10.13 6.04
N LEU A 154 5.81 10.78 7.07
CA LEU A 154 6.17 12.16 7.41
C LEU A 154 7.59 12.16 7.98
N LYS A 155 8.55 12.68 7.21
CA LYS A 155 9.97 12.69 7.61
C LYS A 155 10.25 13.82 8.59
N ARG A 156 9.74 15.02 8.31
CA ARG A 156 9.92 16.20 9.15
C ARG A 156 8.85 17.25 8.86
N CYS A 157 8.61 18.13 9.82
CA CYS A 157 7.85 19.35 9.66
C CYS A 157 8.77 20.56 9.86
N ASP A 158 8.73 21.51 8.94
CA ASP A 158 9.46 22.78 9.04
C ASP A 158 8.47 23.92 9.25
N THR A 159 8.77 24.82 10.20
CA THR A 159 7.98 26.03 10.42
C THR A 159 8.51 27.15 9.52
N ILE A 160 7.61 27.73 8.72
CA ILE A 160 7.90 28.86 7.83
C ILE A 160 7.12 30.06 8.35
N VAL A 161 7.77 31.20 8.43
CA VAL A 161 7.16 32.48 8.80
C VAL A 161 7.12 33.36 7.57
N THR A 162 5.94 33.88 7.25
CA THR A 162 5.70 34.71 6.07
C THR A 162 5.12 36.06 6.49
N ASP A 163 5.80 37.15 6.16
CA ASP A 163 5.23 38.49 6.27
C ASP A 163 4.26 38.71 5.11
N VAL A 164 2.97 38.64 5.42
CA VAL A 164 1.88 38.79 4.44
C VAL A 164 1.64 40.26 4.11
N ILE A 165 1.65 41.12 5.14
CA ILE A 165 1.61 42.57 4.98
C ILE A 165 2.65 43.17 5.91
N ASN A 166 3.45 44.10 5.41
CA ASN A 166 4.26 44.98 6.24
C ASN A 166 4.42 46.33 5.53
N GLN A 167 3.42 47.21 5.69
CA GLN A 167 3.43 48.48 4.99
C GLN A 167 2.89 49.64 5.83
N PRO A 168 3.51 50.82 5.73
CA PRO A 168 2.92 52.07 6.19
C PRO A 168 1.93 52.60 5.15
N ILE A 169 0.84 53.16 5.63
CA ILE A 169 -0.17 53.86 4.84
C ILE A 169 -0.44 55.23 5.46
N THR A 170 -0.87 56.17 4.64
CA THR A 170 -1.23 57.52 5.07
C THR A 170 -2.69 57.78 4.79
N LEU A 171 -3.46 58.04 5.84
CA LEU A 171 -4.86 58.44 5.78
C LEU A 171 -4.99 59.96 5.94
N LYS A 172 -5.82 60.57 5.08
CA LYS A 172 -6.17 61.98 5.21
C LYS A 172 -7.18 62.18 6.35
N ARG A 173 -7.44 63.43 6.70
CA ARG A 173 -8.48 63.80 7.67
C ARG A 173 -9.86 63.27 7.27
N LYS A 174 -10.73 63.06 8.25
CA LYS A 174 -12.13 62.69 8.08
C LYS A 174 -12.83 63.51 6.97
N GLY A 175 -13.58 62.83 6.10
CA GLY A 175 -14.31 63.40 4.95
C GLY A 175 -13.46 63.60 3.69
N LYS A 176 -12.23 63.08 3.65
CA LYS A 176 -11.39 62.98 2.44
C LYS A 176 -11.06 61.51 2.17
N THR A 177 -9.84 61.21 1.72
CA THR A 177 -9.28 59.85 1.66
C THR A 177 -8.93 59.36 3.08
N ASP A 178 -9.95 59.20 3.93
CA ASP A 178 -9.84 58.80 5.32
C ASP A 178 -9.98 57.28 5.53
N LYS A 179 -10.31 56.53 4.48
CA LYS A 179 -10.46 55.08 4.47
C LYS A 179 -9.55 54.41 3.44
N VAL A 180 -9.12 53.19 3.73
CA VAL A 180 -8.50 52.29 2.77
C VAL A 180 -8.88 50.84 3.10
N ALA A 181 -9.03 50.02 2.07
CA ALA A 181 -9.13 48.58 2.23
C ALA A 181 -7.93 47.91 1.56
N ILE A 182 -7.24 47.02 2.27
CA ILE A 182 -6.09 46.29 1.76
C ILE A 182 -6.46 44.82 1.66
N MET A 183 -6.20 44.26 0.49
CA MET A 183 -6.40 42.85 0.19
C MET A 183 -5.18 42.03 0.67
N PHE A 184 -5.42 40.85 1.23
CA PHE A 184 -4.38 39.88 1.54
C PHE A 184 -4.90 38.44 1.47
N SER A 185 -3.97 37.49 1.35
CA SER A 185 -4.27 36.06 1.46
C SER A 185 -3.23 35.41 2.37
N LEU A 186 -3.70 34.47 3.20
CA LEU A 186 -2.80 33.67 4.01
C LEU A 186 -2.22 32.53 3.15
N PRO A 187 -0.93 32.18 3.30
CA PRO A 187 -0.37 31.04 2.58
C PRO A 187 -1.05 29.72 2.98
N GLU A 188 -0.93 28.71 2.13
CA GLU A 188 -1.44 27.38 2.45
C GLU A 188 -0.80 26.82 3.72
N ASN A 189 -1.53 25.96 4.45
CA ASN A 189 -1.07 25.34 5.70
C ASN A 189 -0.70 26.35 6.82
N THR A 190 -1.26 27.56 6.79
CA THR A 190 -1.17 28.52 7.90
C THR A 190 -1.79 27.88 9.15
N GLN A 191 -1.02 27.74 10.22
CA GLN A 191 -1.48 27.21 11.50
C GLN A 191 -1.92 28.33 12.45
N ALA A 192 -1.22 29.46 12.38
CA ALA A 192 -1.52 30.65 13.13
C ALA A 192 -1.06 31.87 12.35
N TRP A 193 -1.71 33.00 12.59
CA TRP A 193 -1.30 34.28 12.06
C TRP A 193 -1.54 35.36 13.11
N SER A 194 -0.96 36.52 12.90
CA SER A 194 -1.20 37.68 13.75
C SER A 194 -1.32 38.92 12.91
N TYR A 195 -1.99 39.91 13.49
CA TYR A 195 -1.96 41.26 12.96
C TYR A 195 -1.52 42.24 14.04
N TRP A 196 -0.91 43.33 13.59
CA TRP A 196 -0.63 44.51 14.38
C TRP A 196 -0.94 45.73 13.53
N ILE A 197 -1.72 46.65 14.08
CA ILE A 197 -2.11 47.89 13.43
C ILE A 197 -1.78 49.00 14.41
N GLY A 198 -0.93 49.94 14.03
CA GLY A 198 -0.55 51.05 14.91
C GLY A 198 -0.47 52.37 14.17
N SER A 199 -0.82 53.46 14.86
CA SER A 199 -0.88 54.79 14.29
C SER A 199 0.17 55.74 14.88
N GLY A 200 0.79 56.51 14.00
CA GLY A 200 1.84 57.46 14.36
C GLY A 200 3.21 56.85 14.61
N LYS A 201 4.16 57.71 14.98
CA LYS A 201 5.54 57.30 15.28
C LYS A 201 5.64 56.63 16.64
N GLU A 202 4.76 57.01 17.55
CA GLU A 202 4.71 56.57 18.93
C GLU A 202 4.30 55.09 19.00
N ALA A 203 3.30 54.66 18.23
CA ALA A 203 2.91 53.26 18.14
C ALA A 203 4.03 52.39 17.55
N ASN A 204 4.68 52.86 16.48
CA ASN A 204 5.83 52.17 15.88
C ASN A 204 7.03 52.08 16.84
N THR A 205 7.27 53.11 17.64
CA THR A 205 8.31 53.09 18.69
C THR A 205 7.98 52.06 19.77
N SER A 206 6.72 51.99 20.20
CA SER A 206 6.25 50.97 21.14
C SER A 206 6.43 49.56 20.58
N PHE A 207 6.12 49.35 19.28
CA PHE A 207 6.36 48.07 18.60
C PHE A 207 7.83 47.67 18.64
N ASN A 208 8.72 48.56 18.20
CA ASN A 208 10.15 48.29 18.11
C ASN A 208 10.77 48.05 19.50
N ASN A 209 10.28 48.73 20.54
CA ASN A 209 10.72 48.50 21.91
C ASN A 209 10.25 47.14 22.43
N GLY A 210 8.99 46.78 22.19
CA GLY A 210 8.45 45.46 22.51
C GLY A 210 9.23 44.34 21.81
N GLU A 211 9.59 44.54 20.53
CA GLU A 211 10.40 43.57 19.77
C GLU A 211 11.79 43.39 20.36
N LYS A 212 12.49 44.48 20.71
CA LYS A 212 13.81 44.42 21.36
C LYS A 212 13.75 43.72 22.72
N GLN A 213 12.74 44.05 23.53
CA GLN A 213 12.55 43.43 24.84
C GLN A 213 12.28 41.93 24.70
N MET A 214 11.38 41.54 23.80
CA MET A 214 11.06 40.14 23.55
C MET A 214 12.25 39.38 22.97
N ALA A 215 12.99 39.96 22.02
CA ALA A 215 14.18 39.34 21.42
C ALA A 215 15.31 39.07 22.43
N THR A 216 15.34 39.80 23.55
CA THR A 216 16.30 39.58 24.64
C THR A 216 16.02 38.26 25.37
N ASN A 217 14.74 37.97 25.62
CA ASN A 217 14.33 36.78 26.39
C ASN A 217 14.01 35.58 25.49
N PHE A 218 13.68 35.82 24.22
CA PHE A 218 13.19 34.80 23.28
C PHE A 218 14.01 34.81 21.97
N PRO A 219 14.99 33.91 21.81
CA PRO A 219 15.84 33.85 20.61
C PRO A 219 15.06 33.67 19.30
N PHE A 220 13.89 33.02 19.34
CA PHE A 220 13.06 32.87 18.15
C PHE A 220 12.48 34.21 17.66
N VAL A 221 12.21 35.17 18.56
CA VAL A 221 11.77 36.52 18.18
C VAL A 221 12.92 37.26 17.48
N LYS A 222 14.16 37.08 17.92
CA LYS A 222 15.33 37.61 17.21
C LYS A 222 15.45 37.06 15.79
N LYS A 223 15.07 35.80 15.58
CA LYS A 223 15.15 35.11 14.28
C LYS A 223 13.96 35.39 13.36
N TYR A 224 12.75 35.45 13.92
CA TYR A 224 11.48 35.44 13.17
C TYR A 224 10.59 36.67 13.42
N GLY A 225 11.06 37.64 14.22
CA GLY A 225 10.33 38.88 14.52
C GLY A 225 9.25 38.73 15.58
N LEU A 226 8.82 39.87 16.13
CA LEU A 226 7.81 39.93 17.19
C LEU A 226 6.45 39.38 16.74
N MET A 227 6.08 39.61 15.48
CA MET A 227 4.81 39.17 14.92
C MET A 227 4.62 37.66 15.00
N THR A 228 5.71 36.88 14.83
CA THR A 228 5.70 35.42 15.04
C THR A 228 5.36 35.05 16.47
N GLY A 229 5.92 35.78 17.45
CA GLY A 229 5.57 35.60 18.86
C GLY A 229 4.09 35.85 19.12
N ILE A 230 3.54 36.92 18.56
CA ILE A 230 2.10 37.23 18.66
C ILE A 230 1.27 36.11 18.00
N ALA A 231 1.64 35.65 16.81
CA ALA A 231 0.92 34.58 16.11
C ALA A 231 0.88 33.30 16.95
N LEU A 232 1.98 32.96 17.61
CA LEU A 232 2.10 31.81 18.51
C LEU A 232 1.54 32.06 19.93
N ASN A 233 0.79 33.15 20.12
CA ASN A 233 0.13 33.51 21.37
C ASN A 233 1.09 33.70 22.56
N PHE A 234 2.32 34.15 22.30
CA PHE A 234 3.24 34.54 23.36
C PHE A 234 2.78 35.82 24.06
N PRO A 235 3.01 35.96 25.38
CA PRO A 235 2.66 37.17 26.10
C PRO A 235 3.55 38.31 25.65
N VAL A 236 2.97 39.28 24.93
CA VAL A 236 3.64 40.51 24.51
C VAL A 236 3.03 41.69 25.26
N ALA A 237 3.89 42.48 25.92
CA ALA A 237 3.51 43.72 26.55
C ALA A 237 3.96 44.91 25.69
N PHE A 238 3.04 45.83 25.43
CA PHE A 238 3.34 47.10 24.77
C PHE A 238 3.08 48.25 25.74
N VAL A 239 3.94 49.26 25.71
CA VAL A 239 3.71 50.51 26.45
C VAL A 239 2.77 51.37 25.60
N SER A 240 1.58 51.67 26.12
CA SER A 240 0.62 52.53 25.41
C SER A 240 1.15 53.96 25.36
N PRO A 241 1.38 54.54 24.17
CA PRO A 241 1.93 55.89 24.08
C PRO A 241 0.91 56.96 24.51
N MET A 242 1.40 58.03 25.13
CA MET A 242 0.61 59.22 25.39
C MET A 242 0.45 60.03 24.09
N ASN A 243 -0.76 60.55 23.82
CA ASN A 243 -1.08 61.44 22.69
C ASN A 243 -1.13 60.82 21.28
N CYS A 244 -1.33 59.52 21.16
CA CYS A 244 -1.58 58.88 19.87
C CYS A 244 -2.98 59.24 19.31
N ILE A 245 -3.15 59.18 17.99
CA ILE A 245 -4.46 59.35 17.34
C ILE A 245 -5.03 57.96 17.06
N PRO A 246 -6.21 57.60 17.60
CA PRO A 246 -6.78 56.27 17.41
C PRO A 246 -7.10 55.99 15.94
N VAL A 247 -6.90 54.74 15.52
CA VAL A 247 -7.32 54.25 14.20
C VAL A 247 -8.39 53.19 14.35
N SER A 248 -9.40 53.24 13.49
CA SER A 248 -10.48 52.26 13.43
C SER A 248 -10.20 51.24 12.33
N TYR A 249 -10.51 49.97 12.57
CA TYR A 249 -10.26 48.90 11.61
C TYR A 249 -11.31 47.79 11.68
N THR A 250 -11.37 46.97 10.64
CA THR A 250 -12.24 45.80 10.55
C THR A 250 -11.73 44.84 9.48
N PHE A 251 -12.16 43.58 9.54
CA PHE A 251 -11.79 42.54 8.58
C PHE A 251 -13.01 42.11 7.77
N PHE A 252 -12.81 41.82 6.50
CA PHE A 252 -13.85 41.36 5.57
C PHE A 252 -13.40 40.10 4.85
N SER A 253 -14.34 39.18 4.63
CA SER A 253 -14.11 37.97 3.84
C SER A 253 -14.59 38.09 2.39
N GLY A 254 -15.35 39.15 2.07
CA GLY A 254 -15.96 39.33 0.75
C GLY A 254 -15.65 40.70 0.12
N GLN A 255 -15.60 40.72 -1.22
CA GLN A 255 -15.42 41.96 -1.99
C GLN A 255 -16.61 42.93 -1.81
N GLU A 256 -17.83 42.41 -1.62
CA GLU A 256 -19.04 43.22 -1.40
C GLU A 256 -18.99 44.01 -0.09
N GLU A 257 -18.54 43.38 1.00
CA GLU A 257 -18.30 44.04 2.29
C GLU A 257 -17.21 45.11 2.16
N GLN A 258 -16.14 44.80 1.44
CA GLN A 258 -15.08 45.76 1.15
C GLN A 258 -15.60 46.97 0.37
N GLN A 259 -16.45 46.78 -0.65
CA GLN A 259 -17.06 47.88 -1.38
C GLN A 259 -18.00 48.69 -0.50
N SER A 260 -18.79 48.03 0.34
CA SER A 260 -19.66 48.68 1.33
C SER A 260 -18.86 49.54 2.32
N PHE A 261 -17.67 49.08 2.75
CA PHE A 261 -16.75 49.86 3.57
C PHE A 261 -16.32 51.15 2.88
N MET A 262 -15.87 51.02 1.64
CA MET A 262 -15.39 52.14 0.84
C MET A 262 -16.50 53.14 0.54
N ASN A 263 -17.74 52.66 0.36
CA ASN A 263 -18.93 53.48 0.15
C ASN A 263 -19.51 54.08 1.45
N GLY A 264 -18.97 53.69 2.62
CA GLY A 264 -19.41 54.20 3.92
C GLY A 264 -20.71 53.60 4.46
N VAL A 265 -21.13 52.44 3.94
CA VAL A 265 -22.39 51.75 4.29
C VAL A 265 -22.20 50.73 5.44
N ILE A 266 -21.06 50.73 6.12
CA ILE A 266 -20.75 49.69 7.12
C ILE A 266 -21.37 49.93 8.49
N ASN A 267 -21.83 48.82 9.08
CA ASN A 267 -22.34 48.75 10.44
C ASN A 267 -21.24 49.16 11.44
N PRO A 268 -21.46 50.22 12.24
CA PRO A 268 -20.52 50.65 13.28
C PRO A 268 -20.13 49.56 14.28
N SER A 269 -20.98 48.54 14.49
CA SER A 269 -20.70 47.44 15.42
C SER A 269 -19.57 46.51 14.97
N MET A 270 -19.24 46.49 13.68
CA MET A 270 -18.15 45.68 13.13
C MET A 270 -16.79 46.41 13.13
N ILE A 271 -16.79 47.70 13.48
CA ILE A 271 -15.60 48.54 13.48
C ILE A 271 -14.96 48.46 14.87
N LYS A 272 -13.77 47.86 14.93
CA LYS A 272 -12.93 47.88 16.12
C LYS A 272 -12.18 49.21 16.18
N LYS A 273 -12.13 49.84 17.35
CA LYS A 273 -11.37 51.07 17.58
C LYS A 273 -10.11 50.77 18.39
N SER A 274 -8.95 51.16 17.87
CA SER A 274 -7.70 51.11 18.63
C SER A 274 -7.53 52.38 19.46
N SER A 275 -6.85 52.31 20.61
CA SER A 275 -6.40 53.50 21.34
C SER A 275 -5.22 54.15 20.62
N CYS A 276 -4.17 53.37 20.33
CA CYS A 276 -2.97 53.76 19.56
C CYS A 276 -2.50 52.67 18.60
N PHE A 277 -2.68 51.41 19.03
CA PHE A 277 -2.44 50.24 18.23
C PHE A 277 -3.38 49.13 18.70
N ASN A 278 -3.52 48.08 17.90
CA ASN A 278 -4.21 46.86 18.25
C ASN A 278 -3.47 45.67 17.63
N PHE A 279 -3.50 44.52 18.30
CA PHE A 279 -2.87 43.30 17.85
C PHE A 279 -3.61 42.09 18.39
N GLU A 280 -3.55 40.98 17.67
CA GLU A 280 -4.22 39.74 18.06
C GLU A 280 -3.48 38.54 17.47
N SER A 281 -3.45 37.45 18.22
CA SER A 281 -3.17 36.11 17.69
C SER A 281 -4.45 35.55 17.07
N ARG A 282 -4.31 34.86 15.95
CA ARG A 282 -5.43 34.28 15.22
C ARG A 282 -5.07 32.85 14.81
N ALA A 283 -5.89 31.90 15.26
CA ALA A 283 -5.74 30.47 14.94
C ALA A 283 -6.75 30.00 13.88
N ASP A 284 -7.57 30.91 13.33
CA ASP A 284 -8.49 30.60 12.27
C ASP A 284 -7.76 30.42 10.93
N THR A 285 -8.08 29.33 10.24
CA THR A 285 -7.58 29.07 8.88
C THR A 285 -8.46 29.83 7.89
N LEU A 286 -8.28 31.16 7.81
CA LEU A 286 -8.96 31.95 6.78
C LEU A 286 -8.52 31.42 5.41
N LYS A 287 -9.50 30.99 4.61
CA LYS A 287 -9.27 30.54 3.23
C LYS A 287 -9.64 31.65 2.26
N GLY A 288 -8.90 31.72 1.15
CA GLY A 288 -9.16 32.70 0.10
C GLY A 288 -8.71 34.11 0.45
N VAL A 289 -9.20 35.06 -0.34
CA VAL A 289 -8.83 36.47 -0.24
C VAL A 289 -9.58 37.13 0.92
N GLN A 290 -8.85 37.84 1.75
CA GLN A 290 -9.36 38.61 2.88
C GLN A 290 -9.04 40.09 2.67
N TYR A 291 -9.74 40.94 3.39
CA TYR A 291 -9.51 42.38 3.36
C TYR A 291 -9.42 42.94 4.77
N ILE A 292 -8.57 43.94 4.95
CA ILE A 292 -8.52 44.77 6.14
C ILE A 292 -8.92 46.20 5.78
N GLY A 293 -10.04 46.64 6.33
CA GLY A 293 -10.52 48.02 6.22
C GLY A 293 -9.94 48.87 7.35
N ILE A 294 -9.42 50.05 7.03
CA ILE A 294 -8.84 50.99 8.00
C ILE A 294 -9.41 52.37 7.76
N PHE A 295 -9.79 53.04 8.83
CA PHE A 295 -10.49 54.32 8.82
C PHE A 295 -9.93 55.30 9.85
N ASN A 296 -9.70 56.53 9.40
CA ASN A 296 -9.29 57.65 10.22
C ASN A 296 -10.49 58.53 10.60
N GLU A 297 -10.93 58.40 11.86
CA GLU A 297 -11.99 59.24 12.42
C GLU A 297 -11.53 60.66 12.80
N SER A 298 -10.22 60.92 12.76
CA SER A 298 -9.63 62.18 13.21
C SER A 298 -9.72 63.30 12.18
N LYS A 299 -9.73 64.53 12.66
CA LYS A 299 -9.59 65.74 11.83
C LYS A 299 -8.16 65.97 11.34
N LYS A 300 -7.19 65.17 11.80
CA LYS A 300 -5.77 65.25 11.42
C LYS A 300 -5.41 64.14 10.42
N LYS A 301 -4.35 64.37 9.64
CA LYS A 301 -3.67 63.32 8.85
C LYS A 301 -3.12 62.25 9.81
N LEU A 302 -3.18 60.99 9.40
CA LEU A 302 -2.74 59.86 10.20
C LEU A 302 -1.88 58.90 9.38
N ASP A 303 -0.70 58.59 9.88
CA ASP A 303 0.12 57.52 9.32
C ASP A 303 -0.14 56.25 10.13
N VAL A 304 -0.48 55.15 9.45
CA VAL A 304 -0.84 53.86 10.06
C VAL A 304 0.08 52.81 9.49
N THR A 305 0.60 51.92 10.33
CA THR A 305 1.42 50.78 9.92
C THR A 305 0.66 49.51 10.20
N ILE A 306 0.63 48.63 9.21
CA ILE A 306 -0.08 47.36 9.27
C ILE A 306 0.94 46.26 9.08
N ARG A 307 0.91 45.29 9.98
CA ARG A 307 1.70 44.08 9.92
C ARG A 307 0.76 42.90 10.01
N ILE A 308 0.88 41.97 9.08
CA ILE A 308 0.22 40.67 9.12
C ILE A 308 1.29 39.63 8.84
N THR A 309 1.46 38.68 9.76
CA THR A 309 2.45 37.60 9.62
C THR A 309 1.74 36.27 9.82
N ALA A 310 2.04 35.31 8.94
CA ALA A 310 1.52 33.95 8.98
C ALA A 310 2.62 32.96 9.38
N VAL A 311 2.27 31.96 10.17
CA VAL A 311 3.11 30.84 10.57
C VAL A 311 2.55 29.57 9.93
N ASN A 312 3.32 29.00 9.01
CA ASN A 312 2.96 27.86 8.19
C ASN A 312 3.78 26.62 8.60
N ILE A 313 3.16 25.44 8.50
CA ILE A 313 3.90 24.17 8.62
C ILE A 313 4.08 23.58 7.23
N ASN A 314 5.33 23.40 6.83
CA ASN A 314 5.69 22.66 5.63
C ASN A 314 6.03 21.21 6.02
N GLN A 315 5.23 20.26 5.53
CA GLN A 315 5.44 18.84 5.78
C GLN A 315 6.32 18.23 4.70
N ILE A 316 7.46 17.68 5.10
CA ILE A 316 8.38 16.98 4.21
C ILE A 316 8.14 15.49 4.34
N TRP A 317 7.64 14.89 3.26
CA TRP A 317 7.37 13.46 3.16
C TRP A 317 8.55 12.73 2.53
N ALA A 318 8.79 11.50 2.97
CA ALA A 318 9.76 10.60 2.36
C ALA A 318 9.17 9.20 2.18
N THR A 319 9.83 8.40 1.36
CA THR A 319 9.51 6.98 1.21
C THR A 319 10.52 6.13 1.96
N ARG A 320 10.06 5.01 2.50
CA ARG A 320 10.94 3.96 3.03
C ARG A 320 10.39 2.60 2.62
N SER A 321 11.29 1.68 2.34
CA SER A 321 10.89 0.29 2.11
C SER A 321 10.67 -0.39 3.45
N VAL A 322 9.47 -0.92 3.66
CA VAL A 322 9.12 -1.68 4.86
C VAL A 322 8.88 -3.13 4.53
N ARG A 323 9.34 -3.99 5.44
CA ARG A 323 9.05 -5.42 5.39
C ARG A 323 7.65 -5.66 5.94
N LYS A 324 6.75 -6.18 5.12
CA LYS A 324 5.43 -6.65 5.51
C LYS A 324 5.35 -8.16 5.38
N PHE A 325 4.39 -8.76 6.06
CA PHE A 325 4.14 -10.20 6.02
C PHE A 325 2.79 -10.45 5.37
N LYS A 326 2.72 -11.52 4.57
CA LYS A 326 1.47 -12.10 4.12
C LYS A 326 1.49 -13.59 4.39
N LEU A 327 0.30 -14.15 4.58
CA LEU A 327 0.12 -15.59 4.66
C LEU A 327 -0.03 -16.13 3.24
N GLU A 328 0.76 -17.14 2.91
CA GLU A 328 0.59 -17.93 1.69
C GLU A 328 0.20 -19.35 2.08
N THR A 329 -0.87 -19.85 1.46
CA THR A 329 -1.36 -21.21 1.67
C THR A 329 -1.04 -22.03 0.44
N THR A 330 -0.29 -23.12 0.62
CA THR A 330 0.06 -24.08 -0.43
C THR A 330 -0.59 -25.43 -0.13
N SER A 331 -1.12 -26.08 -1.15
CA SER A 331 -1.65 -27.44 -1.05
C SER A 331 -0.52 -28.46 -1.27
N ILE A 332 -0.28 -29.33 -0.28
CA ILE A 332 0.79 -30.34 -0.32
C ILE A 332 0.14 -31.73 -0.41
N PRO A 333 0.53 -32.57 -1.37
CA PRO A 333 0.04 -33.93 -1.47
C PRO A 333 0.74 -34.83 -0.43
N TYR A 334 -0.01 -35.75 0.19
CA TYR A 334 0.52 -36.72 1.15
C TYR A 334 -0.16 -38.10 1.01
N LEU A 335 0.52 -39.14 1.51
CA LEU A 335 -0.04 -40.49 1.65
C LEU A 335 -0.38 -40.73 3.12
N LYS A 336 -1.52 -41.37 3.39
CA LYS A 336 -1.84 -41.81 4.76
C LYS A 336 -0.95 -42.98 5.13
N ALA A 337 -0.31 -42.91 6.30
CA ALA A 337 0.33 -44.08 6.89
C ALA A 337 -0.72 -45.17 7.14
N LYS A 338 -0.34 -46.43 6.92
CA LYS A 338 -1.15 -47.59 7.30
C LYS A 338 -1.22 -47.74 8.81
#